data_AF-A0A060BLR5-F1
#
_entry.id   AF-A0A060BLR5-F1
#
_cell.length_a   1.000
_cell.length_b   1.000
_cell.length_c   1.000
_cell.angle_alpha   90.00
_cell.angle_beta   90.00
_cell.angle_gamma   90.00
#
_symmetry.space_group_name_H-M   'P 1'
#
loop_
_entity.id
_entity.type
_entity.pdbx_description
1 polymer ?
#
loop_
_entity_poly.entity_id
_entity_poly.type
_entity_poly.pdbx_seq_one_letter_code
_entity_poly.pdbx_strand_id
1 'polypeptide(L)'
;VGGTGKTPHTEYLIRLLLHEKQNIAVLSRGYKRKSKGYLLANDESDASTIGDEPCQMKGKYPEICVAVDEDRCHGIEKLMKLCAPKVDVIILDDAFQHRYVKAGLNILLTDYQRLFSEDTLLPAGRLREPESGKTEHKL
;
A
#
# COMPACT_ATOMS: atom_id res chain seq x y z
N VAL A 1 15.91 9.53 7.94
CA VAL A 1 14.58 9.77 7.34
C VAL A 1 14.07 8.47 6.75
N GLY A 2 13.00 7.82 7.18
CA GLY A 2 12.08 8.00 8.29
C GLY A 2 11.27 6.71 8.34
N GLY A 3 11.10 6.14 9.53
CA GLY A 3 10.30 4.94 9.72
C GLY A 3 8.93 5.34 10.26
N THR A 4 8.02 5.77 9.38
CA THR A 4 6.63 6.15 9.74
C THR A 4 5.78 4.93 10.16
N GLY A 5 6.38 3.82 10.61
CA GLY A 5 5.66 2.63 11.05
C GLY A 5 4.82 1.91 9.99
N LYS A 6 4.98 2.22 8.69
CA LYS A 6 4.16 1.66 7.60
C LYS A 6 4.29 0.16 7.50
N THR A 7 5.51 -0.35 7.36
CA THR A 7 5.78 -1.79 7.19
C THR A 7 5.25 -2.60 8.38
N PRO A 8 5.50 -2.23 9.66
CA PRO A 8 4.86 -2.90 10.80
C PRO A 8 3.33 -2.89 10.77
N HIS A 9 2.71 -1.81 10.26
CA HIS A 9 1.26 -1.71 10.18
C HIS A 9 0.66 -2.54 9.04
N THR A 10 1.32 -2.56 7.87
CA THR A 10 0.96 -3.46 6.76
C THR A 10 1.06 -4.92 7.22
N GLU A 11 2.12 -5.28 7.94
CA GLU A 11 2.27 -6.62 8.54
C GLU A 11 1.17 -6.93 9.57
N TYR A 12 0.79 -5.94 10.39
CA TYR A 12 -0.33 -6.09 11.33
C TYR A 12 -1.65 -6.40 10.61
N LEU A 13 -1.97 -5.66 9.54
CA LEU A 13 -3.17 -5.89 8.73
C LEU A 13 -3.16 -7.26 8.05
N ILE A 14 -2.01 -7.67 7.50
CA ILE A 14 -1.84 -9.02 6.92
C ILE A 14 -2.17 -10.07 7.97
N ARG A 15 -1.57 -10.00 9.15
CA ARG A 15 -1.81 -10.97 10.24
C ARG A 15 -3.27 -11.00 10.69
N LEU A 16 -3.90 -9.83 10.82
CA LEU A 16 -5.30 -9.73 11.22
C LEU A 16 -6.23 -10.39 10.19
N LEU A 17 -6.04 -10.09 8.92
CA LEU A 17 -6.90 -10.61 7.85
C LEU A 17 -6.66 -12.11 7.58
N LEU A 18 -5.42 -12.60 7.77
CA LEU A 18 -5.12 -14.02 7.71
C LEU A 18 -5.81 -14.79 8.84
N HIS A 19 -5.86 -14.20 10.05
CA HIS A 19 -6.60 -14.77 11.17
C HIS A 19 -8.11 -14.89 10.86
N GLU A 20 -8.67 -13.92 10.14
CA GLU A 20 -10.04 -13.95 9.62
C GLU A 20 -10.22 -14.81 8.35
N LYS A 21 -9.20 -15.61 7.99
CA LYS A 21 -9.18 -16.55 6.86
C LYS A 21 -9.48 -15.90 5.50
N GLN A 22 -9.10 -14.64 5.32
CA GLN A 22 -9.26 -13.93 4.06
C GLN A 22 -8.10 -14.25 3.10
N ASN A 23 -8.39 -14.31 1.80
CA ASN A 23 -7.36 -14.41 0.77
C ASN A 23 -6.83 -13.00 0.46
N ILE A 24 -5.57 -12.75 0.80
CA ILE A 24 -4.99 -11.40 0.76
C ILE A 24 -3.99 -11.30 -0.39
N ALA A 25 -4.00 -10.15 -1.04
CA ALA A 25 -2.89 -9.71 -1.88
C ALA A 25 -2.34 -8.37 -1.41
N VAL A 26 -1.03 -8.18 -1.57
CA VAL A 26 -0.35 -6.91 -1.36
C VAL A 26 0.12 -6.38 -2.70
N LEU A 27 -0.18 -5.12 -2.98
CA LEU A 27 0.40 -4.39 -4.10
C LEU A 27 1.29 -3.27 -3.57
N SER A 28 2.57 -3.34 -3.91
CA SER A 28 3.55 -2.29 -3.63
C SER A 28 4.03 -1.64 -4.91
N ARG A 29 4.64 -0.47 -4.80
CA ARG A 29 5.36 0.15 -5.91
C ARG A 29 6.70 -0.55 -6.20
N GLY A 30 7.26 -1.25 -5.21
CA GLY A 30 8.58 -1.88 -5.31
C GLY A 30 9.72 -0.86 -5.40
N TYR A 31 9.91 -0.08 -4.32
CA TYR A 31 10.91 1.00 -4.28
C TYR A 31 12.33 0.49 -4.63
N LYS A 32 13.03 1.23 -5.51
CA LYS A 32 14.39 0.94 -5.99
C LYS A 32 14.61 -0.42 -6.70
N ARG A 33 13.55 -1.15 -7.05
CA ARG A 33 13.69 -2.33 -7.92
C ARG A 33 14.23 -1.95 -9.30
N LYS A 34 14.92 -2.89 -9.96
CA LYS A 34 15.46 -2.76 -11.32
C LYS A 34 14.45 -3.13 -12.40
N SER A 35 13.49 -3.99 -12.06
CA SER A 35 12.42 -4.39 -12.96
C SER A 35 11.43 -3.25 -13.19
N LYS A 36 10.53 -3.42 -14.17
CA LYS A 36 9.47 -2.46 -14.50
C LYS A 36 8.15 -3.18 -14.77
N GLY A 37 7.05 -2.47 -14.55
CA GLY A 37 5.71 -2.99 -14.76
C GLY A 37 5.30 -4.03 -13.73
N TYR A 38 4.21 -4.75 -14.03
CA TYR A 38 3.66 -5.75 -13.13
C TYR A 38 4.59 -6.95 -12.97
N LEU A 39 4.92 -7.28 -11.72
CA LEU A 39 5.49 -8.58 -11.37
C LEU A 39 4.77 -9.14 -10.14
N LEU A 40 4.45 -10.44 -10.22
CA LEU A 40 4.00 -11.21 -9.08
C LEU A 40 5.20 -11.90 -8.45
N ALA A 41 5.40 -11.70 -7.15
CA ALA A 41 6.50 -12.30 -6.41
C ALA A 41 6.35 -13.82 -6.34
N ASN A 42 7.46 -14.50 -6.61
CA ASN A 42 7.62 -15.95 -6.52
C ASN A 42 8.89 -16.27 -5.69
N ASP A 43 9.22 -17.55 -5.57
CA ASP A 43 10.37 -17.99 -4.76
C ASP A 43 11.74 -17.57 -5.32
N GLU A 44 11.77 -17.17 -6.59
CA GLU A 44 12.98 -16.65 -7.26
C GLU A 44 13.07 -15.12 -7.19
N SER A 45 12.05 -14.46 -6.66
CA SER A 45 12.01 -13.00 -6.55
C SER A 45 12.92 -12.53 -5.43
N ASP A 46 13.64 -11.44 -5.69
CA ASP A 46 14.61 -10.86 -4.78
C ASP A 46 14.40 -9.34 -4.63
N ALA A 47 15.13 -8.73 -3.70
CA ALA A 47 15.06 -7.29 -3.51
C ALA A 47 15.43 -6.48 -4.77
N SER A 48 16.25 -7.04 -5.67
CA SER A 48 16.62 -6.34 -6.91
C SER A 48 15.48 -6.29 -7.92
N THR A 49 14.61 -7.30 -7.92
CA THR A 49 13.49 -7.47 -8.85
C THR A 49 12.18 -6.91 -8.31
N ILE A 50 11.91 -7.03 -7.01
CA ILE A 50 10.64 -6.56 -6.42
C ILE A 50 10.81 -5.49 -5.33
N GLY A 51 12.04 -5.19 -4.91
CA GLY A 51 12.33 -4.23 -3.85
C GLY A 51 12.41 -4.90 -2.46
N ASP A 52 13.05 -4.21 -1.52
CA ASP A 52 13.34 -4.75 -0.18
C ASP A 52 12.07 -5.10 0.61
N GLU A 53 11.10 -4.18 0.69
CA GLU A 53 9.88 -4.38 1.48
C GLU A 53 8.97 -5.48 0.92
N PRO A 54 8.68 -5.55 -0.40
CA PRO A 54 7.88 -6.65 -0.96
C PRO A 54 8.57 -8.00 -0.82
N CYS A 55 9.90 -8.05 -0.96
CA CYS A 55 10.69 -9.25 -0.73
C CYS A 55 10.59 -9.72 0.73
N GLN A 56 10.68 -8.80 1.68
CA GLN A 56 10.52 -9.09 3.10
C GLN A 56 9.10 -9.63 3.41
N MET A 57 8.06 -9.00 2.87
CA MET A 57 6.68 -9.44 3.05
C MET A 57 6.46 -10.84 2.48
N LYS A 58 6.96 -11.12 1.26
CA LYS A 58 6.81 -12.44 0.64
C LYS A 58 7.53 -13.53 1.44
N GLY A 59 8.71 -13.24 1.98
CA GLY A 59 9.44 -14.19 2.83
C GLY A 59 8.75 -14.47 4.17
N LYS A 60 8.08 -13.47 4.77
CA LYS A 60 7.35 -13.63 6.05
C LYS A 60 5.99 -14.31 5.88
N TYR A 61 5.31 -14.06 4.77
CA TYR A 61 3.96 -14.53 4.48
C TYR A 61 3.93 -15.23 3.11
N PRO A 62 4.51 -16.44 2.99
CA PRO A 62 4.59 -17.15 1.72
C PRO A 62 3.20 -17.45 1.11
N GLU A 63 2.16 -17.54 1.94
CA GLU A 63 0.78 -17.84 1.57
C GLU A 63 0.04 -16.68 0.87
N ILE A 64 0.50 -15.44 1.03
CA ILE A 64 -0.15 -14.28 0.40
C ILE A 64 0.45 -14.00 -0.99
N CYS A 65 -0.38 -13.38 -1.83
CA CYS A 65 0.10 -12.85 -3.10
C CYS A 65 0.76 -11.49 -2.86
N VAL A 66 2.01 -11.33 -3.28
CA VAL A 66 2.70 -10.04 -3.24
C VAL A 66 3.04 -9.65 -4.67
N ALA A 67 2.57 -8.51 -5.12
CA ALA A 67 2.87 -7.99 -6.44
C ALA A 67 3.43 -6.58 -6.37
N VAL A 68 4.14 -6.20 -7.42
CA VAL A 68 4.73 -4.88 -7.57
C VAL A 68 4.40 -4.28 -8.92
N ASP A 69 3.93 -3.03 -8.89
CA ASP A 69 3.60 -2.27 -10.10
C ASP A 69 3.70 -0.77 -9.84
N GLU A 70 4.19 -0.01 -10.82
CA GLU A 70 4.16 1.45 -10.77
C GLU A 70 2.74 1.99 -11.02
N ASP A 71 1.94 1.27 -11.82
CA ASP A 71 0.54 1.56 -12.05
C ASP A 71 -0.33 0.70 -11.12
N ARG A 72 -0.92 1.35 -10.11
CA ARG A 72 -1.76 0.66 -9.11
C ARG A 72 -3.04 0.11 -9.70
N CYS A 73 -3.66 0.80 -10.65
CA CYS A 73 -4.91 0.35 -11.26
C CYS A 73 -4.66 -0.92 -12.06
N HIS A 74 -3.59 -0.90 -12.88
CA HIS A 74 -3.15 -2.06 -13.64
C HIS A 74 -2.76 -3.23 -12.72
N GLY A 75 -2.00 -2.97 -11.65
CA GLY A 75 -1.60 -4.00 -10.69
C GLY A 75 -2.78 -4.65 -9.96
N ILE A 76 -3.78 -3.86 -9.54
CA ILE A 76 -5.01 -4.36 -8.93
C ILE A 76 -5.79 -5.26 -9.91
N GLU A 77 -5.95 -4.81 -11.15
CA GLU A 77 -6.63 -5.59 -12.18
C GLU A 77 -5.93 -6.94 -12.43
N LYS A 78 -4.60 -6.93 -12.50
CA LYS A 78 -3.78 -8.13 -12.66
C LYS A 78 -3.91 -9.07 -11.46
N LEU A 79 -3.83 -8.55 -10.23
CA LEU A 79 -4.01 -9.35 -9.01
C LEU A 79 -5.38 -10.04 -8.98
N MET A 80 -6.46 -9.32 -9.29
CA MET A 80 -7.81 -9.91 -9.32
C MET A 80 -7.97 -11.00 -10.39
N LYS A 81 -7.19 -10.95 -11.48
CA LYS A 81 -7.25 -11.91 -12.59
C LYS A 81 -6.32 -13.12 -12.42
N LEU A 82 -5.14 -12.91 -11.84
CA LEU A 82 -4.03 -13.88 -11.87
C LEU A 82 -3.87 -14.65 -10.57
N CYS A 83 -4.37 -14.14 -9.45
CA CYS A 83 -4.24 -14.81 -8.16
C CYS A 83 -5.34 -15.85 -7.96
N ALA A 84 -4.94 -17.03 -7.51
CA ALA A 84 -5.82 -18.12 -7.10
C ALA A 84 -5.38 -18.60 -5.70
N PRO A 85 -6.28 -18.75 -4.72
CA PRO A 85 -7.72 -18.46 -4.76
C PRO A 85 -8.05 -16.97 -5.00
N LYS A 86 -9.32 -16.67 -5.30
CA LYS A 86 -9.78 -15.31 -5.56
C LYS A 86 -9.43 -14.40 -4.37
N VAL A 87 -8.79 -13.27 -4.66
CA VAL A 87 -8.39 -12.29 -3.64
C VAL A 87 -9.63 -11.61 -3.06
N ASP A 88 -9.78 -11.67 -1.73
CA ASP A 88 -10.85 -11.02 -0.98
C ASP A 88 -10.44 -9.58 -0.61
N VAL A 89 -9.16 -9.37 -0.26
CA VAL A 89 -8.64 -8.07 0.19
C VAL A 89 -7.32 -7.76 -0.48
N ILE A 90 -7.20 -6.55 -1.06
CA ILE A 90 -5.94 -6.01 -1.58
C ILE A 90 -5.45 -4.90 -0.64
N ILE A 91 -4.24 -5.08 -0.11
CA ILE A 91 -3.55 -4.07 0.69
C ILE A 91 -2.60 -3.29 -0.23
N LEU A 92 -2.77 -1.97 -0.27
CA LEU A 92 -1.91 -1.10 -1.06
C LEU A 92 -0.87 -0.45 -0.15
N ASP A 93 0.39 -0.82 -0.33
CA ASP A 93 1.49 -0.22 0.43
C ASP A 93 1.89 1.13 -0.18
N ASP A 94 2.08 2.14 0.67
CA ASP A 94 2.39 3.52 0.31
C ASP A 94 1.47 4.17 -0.76
N ALA A 95 0.15 4.00 -0.62
CA ALA A 95 -0.84 4.42 -1.62
C ALA A 95 -1.38 5.85 -1.47
N PHE A 96 -0.99 6.59 -0.43
CA PHE A 96 -1.58 7.92 -0.14
C PHE A 96 -1.36 8.99 -1.22
N GLN A 97 -0.37 8.81 -2.09
CA GLN A 97 -0.05 9.79 -3.12
C GLN A 97 -0.90 9.67 -4.39
N HIS A 98 -1.71 8.61 -4.54
CA HIS A 98 -2.54 8.38 -5.74
C HIS A 98 -4.03 8.26 -5.40
N ARG A 99 -4.76 9.38 -5.56
CA ARG A 99 -6.20 9.53 -5.31
C ARG A 99 -7.14 8.86 -6.35
N TYR A 100 -6.62 8.06 -7.29
CA TYR A 100 -7.40 7.55 -8.43
C TYR A 100 -8.06 6.18 -8.20
N VAL A 101 -7.72 5.47 -7.12
CA VAL A 101 -8.35 4.19 -6.78
C VAL A 101 -9.43 4.42 -5.74
N LYS A 102 -10.69 4.06 -6.05
CA LYS A 102 -11.78 4.04 -5.07
C LYS A 102 -11.61 2.82 -4.16
N ALA A 103 -10.80 2.95 -3.12
CA ALA A 103 -10.67 1.90 -2.12
C ALA A 103 -11.98 1.72 -1.33
N GLY A 104 -12.31 0.49 -0.97
CA GLY A 104 -13.40 0.21 -0.03
C GLY A 104 -13.12 0.72 1.39
N LEU A 105 -11.84 0.84 1.75
CA LEU A 105 -11.33 1.40 3.00
C LEU A 105 -9.97 2.05 2.75
N ASN A 106 -9.77 3.28 3.25
CA ASN A 106 -8.48 3.98 3.22
C ASN A 106 -7.97 4.18 4.66
N ILE A 107 -6.79 3.64 4.98
CA ILE A 107 -6.19 3.73 6.33
C ILE A 107 -4.98 4.66 6.28
N LEU A 108 -5.10 5.88 6.82
CA LEU A 108 -4.00 6.85 6.90
C LEU A 108 -3.16 6.61 8.15
N LEU A 109 -1.90 6.25 7.95
CA LEU A 109 -0.92 6.11 9.03
C LEU A 109 -0.24 7.45 9.25
N THR A 110 -0.37 7.96 10.47
CA THR A 110 0.34 9.16 10.94
C THR A 110 1.28 8.76 12.06
N ASP A 111 2.45 9.38 12.10
CA ASP A 111 3.44 9.15 13.15
C ASP A 111 2.93 9.73 14.47
N TYR A 112 3.01 8.95 15.56
CA TYR A 112 2.59 9.38 16.90
C TYR A 112 3.37 10.62 17.39
N GLN A 113 4.61 10.83 16.94
CA GLN A 113 5.40 12.03 17.27
C GLN A 113 5.08 13.25 16.40
N ARG A 114 4.20 13.10 15.40
CA ARG A 114 3.73 14.18 14.52
C ARG A 114 2.21 14.15 14.43
N LEU A 115 1.58 14.31 15.58
CA LEU A 115 0.17 14.62 15.68
C LEU A 115 -0.10 15.86 14.80
N PHE A 116 -1.08 15.75 13.90
CA PHE A 116 -1.61 16.85 13.09
C PHE A 116 -2.38 17.87 13.96
N SER A 117 -1.78 18.34 15.05
CA SER A 117 -2.43 19.30 15.96
C SER A 117 -1.89 20.72 15.86
N GLU A 118 -0.77 20.96 15.17
CA GLU A 118 -0.22 22.31 14.99
C GLU A 118 0.56 22.46 13.67
N ASP A 119 -0.12 22.46 12.52
CA ASP A 119 0.58 22.79 11.27
C ASP A 119 -0.24 23.76 10.40
N THR A 120 0.35 24.92 10.16
CA THR A 120 -0.11 26.01 9.29
C THR A 120 0.11 25.70 7.80
N LEU A 121 -0.49 26.49 6.90
CA LEU A 121 -0.28 26.38 5.44
C LEU A 121 1.16 26.79 5.03
N LEU A 122 1.66 26.25 3.91
CA LEU A 122 2.95 26.67 3.32
C LEU A 122 2.91 28.19 3.00
N PRO A 123 4.01 28.95 3.19
CA PRO A 123 5.39 28.49 3.38
C PRO A 123 5.80 28.22 4.85
N ALA A 124 4.88 28.32 5.81
CA ALA A 124 5.19 28.11 7.24
C ALA A 124 4.88 26.69 7.76
N GLY A 125 4.01 25.90 7.11
CA GLY A 125 3.77 24.49 7.43
C GLY A 125 3.38 23.67 6.19
N ARG A 126 3.12 22.36 6.26
CA ARG A 126 3.13 21.45 5.07
C ARG A 126 1.76 20.99 4.54
N LEU A 127 0.67 21.65 4.91
CA LEU A 127 -0.67 21.32 4.37
C LEU A 127 -0.77 21.66 2.87
N ARG A 128 -1.20 20.69 2.05
CA ARG A 128 -1.35 20.85 0.59
C ARG A 128 -2.76 21.29 0.17
N GLU A 129 -3.73 21.33 1.09
CA GLU A 129 -5.08 21.86 0.88
C GLU A 129 -5.58 22.56 2.17
N PRO A 130 -6.30 23.69 2.08
CA PRO A 130 -6.90 24.37 3.23
C PRO A 130 -8.12 23.62 3.78
N GLU A 131 -8.41 23.80 5.08
CA GLU A 131 -9.55 23.17 5.78
C GLU A 131 -10.95 23.53 5.24
N SER A 132 -11.06 24.44 4.26
CA SER A 132 -12.33 24.94 3.72
C SER A 132 -12.93 24.12 2.56
N GLY A 133 -12.42 22.92 2.26
CA GLY A 133 -12.96 22.05 1.20
C GLY A 133 -14.12 21.14 1.62
N LYS A 134 -14.67 21.29 2.83
CA LYS A 134 -15.89 20.58 3.24
C LYS A 134 -17.10 21.32 2.68
N THR A 135 -17.57 20.89 1.50
CA THR A 135 -18.98 20.82 1.04
C THR A 135 -18.97 20.72 -0.48
N GLU A 136 -19.35 19.57 -1.05
CA GLU A 136 -20.50 19.48 -1.96
C GLU A 136 -20.75 18.02 -2.39
N HIS A 137 -22.00 17.61 -2.20
CA HIS A 137 -22.61 16.43 -2.80
C HIS A 137 -22.60 16.54 -4.34
N LYS A 138 -22.41 15.40 -5.03
CA LYS A 138 -23.30 14.97 -6.13
C LYS A 138 -23.01 13.52 -6.52
N LEU A 139 -24.10 12.74 -6.45
CA LEU A 139 -24.46 11.44 -7.05
C LEU A 139 -23.35 10.57 -7.67
#